data_AF-A0A7S0MKH7-F1
#
_entry.id   AF-A0A7S0MKH7-F1
#
_cell.length_a   1.000
_cell.length_b   1.000
_cell.length_c   1.000
_cell.angle_alpha   90.00
_cell.angle_beta   90.00
_cell.angle_gamma   90.00
#
_symmetry.space_group_name_H-M   'P 1'
#
loop_
_entity.id
_entity.type
_entity.pdbx_description
1 polymer ?
#
loop_
_entity_poly.entity_id
_entity_poly.type
_entity_poly.pdbx_seq_one_letter_code
_entity_poly.pdbx_strand_id
1 'polypeptide(L)'
;AQRTKPNALVNESNIFKDGDLDWLASKVNNTFLEDLKGDPEQEQYAPNKQRREVKSGHYVLVKPSPLPDPALVSFSKEMARSLGLSDEVCLSERFARFFSGDIDAVPGFISWATPYALSIYGQE
;
A
#
# COMPACT_ATOMS: atom_id res chain seq x y z
N ALA A 1 9.95 -0.44 -27.49
CA ALA A 1 9.94 0.97 -27.06
C ALA A 1 10.29 0.99 -25.58
N GLN A 2 11.53 1.39 -25.25
CA GLN A 2 11.97 1.54 -23.86
C GLN A 2 11.25 2.76 -23.27
N ARG A 3 10.27 2.53 -22.38
CA ARG A 3 9.64 3.62 -21.64
C ARG A 3 10.63 4.09 -20.58
N THR A 4 11.08 5.32 -20.76
CA THR A 4 11.89 6.09 -19.82
C THR A 4 11.23 6.10 -18.44
N LYS A 5 12.03 5.79 -17.42
CA LYS A 5 11.66 5.93 -16.01
C LYS A 5 11.17 7.37 -15.77
N PRO A 6 10.03 7.59 -15.08
CA PRO A 6 9.74 8.91 -14.57
C PRO A 6 10.85 9.29 -13.59
N ASN A 7 11.48 10.44 -13.86
CA ASN A 7 12.46 11.08 -12.99
C ASN A 7 11.78 11.36 -11.64
N ALA A 8 12.00 10.49 -10.65
CA ALA A 8 11.90 10.90 -9.28
C ALA A 8 13.05 11.88 -9.06
N LEU A 9 12.72 13.18 -8.92
CA LEU A 9 13.66 14.16 -8.40
C LEU A 9 13.90 13.81 -6.93
N VAL A 10 14.85 12.89 -6.70
CA VAL A 10 15.32 12.58 -5.36
C VAL A 10 16.20 13.74 -4.94
N ASN A 11 15.67 14.57 -4.06
CA ASN A 11 16.42 15.64 -3.43
C ASN A 11 17.41 14.98 -2.43
N GLU A 12 18.71 15.05 -2.71
CA GLU A 12 19.79 14.34 -1.97
C GLU A 12 20.08 14.92 -0.57
N SER A 13 19.06 15.25 0.23
CA SER A 13 19.26 15.73 1.60
C SER A 13 18.16 15.37 2.61
N ASN A 14 17.30 14.40 2.31
CA ASN A 14 16.53 13.72 3.36
C ASN A 14 17.30 12.48 3.80
N ILE A 15 18.12 12.63 4.84
CA ILE A 15 18.60 11.49 5.61
C ILE A 15 17.35 10.92 6.30
N PHE A 16 16.74 9.91 5.69
CA PHE A 16 15.65 9.18 6.34
C PHE A 16 16.19 8.64 7.66
N LYS A 17 15.55 9.01 8.79
CA LYS A 17 15.89 8.46 10.09
C LYS A 17 15.55 6.97 10.06
N ASP A 18 16.57 6.12 10.17
CA ASP A 18 16.36 4.67 10.35
C ASP A 18 15.37 4.47 11.51
N GLY A 19 14.32 3.68 11.30
CA GLY A 19 13.27 3.51 12.31
C GLY A 19 11.93 4.16 12.01
N ASP A 20 11.83 5.07 11.03
CA ASP A 20 10.62 5.88 10.77
C ASP A 20 9.80 5.40 9.55
N LEU A 21 8.55 5.87 9.45
CA LEU A 21 7.61 5.55 8.38
C LEU A 21 8.09 6.06 7.01
N ASP A 22 8.79 7.18 6.95
CA ASP A 22 9.38 7.66 5.67
C ASP A 22 10.54 6.77 5.23
N TRP A 23 11.32 6.25 6.18
CA TRP A 23 12.32 5.23 5.89
C TRP A 23 11.64 3.95 5.37
N LEU A 24 10.55 3.51 6.00
CA LEU A 24 9.77 2.36 5.53
C LEU A 24 9.24 2.57 4.11
N ALA A 25 8.69 3.75 3.81
CA ALA A 25 8.22 4.13 2.48
C ALA A 25 9.35 4.05 1.43
N SER A 26 10.56 4.45 1.80
CA SER A 26 11.74 4.36 0.93
C SER A 26 12.14 2.92 0.59
N LYS A 27 11.73 1.92 1.39
CA LYS A 27 11.99 0.49 1.16
C LYS A 27 10.89 -0.21 0.36
N VAL A 28 9.79 0.47 0.04
CA VAL A 28 8.69 -0.13 -0.73
C VAL A 28 9.20 -0.56 -2.10
N ASN A 29 8.87 -1.80 -2.45
CA ASN A 29 9.18 -2.38 -3.75
C ASN A 29 7.87 -2.84 -4.41
N ASN A 30 7.49 -2.16 -5.48
CA ASN A 30 6.26 -2.42 -6.24
C ASN A 30 6.54 -3.16 -7.56
N THR A 31 7.63 -3.94 -7.67
CA THR A 31 7.93 -4.67 -8.92
C THR A 31 6.79 -5.58 -9.35
N PHE A 32 5.97 -6.10 -8.43
CA PHE A 32 4.74 -6.82 -8.74
C PHE A 32 3.79 -6.03 -9.64
N LEU A 33 3.63 -4.72 -9.40
CA LEU A 33 2.78 -3.85 -10.21
C LEU A 33 3.41 -3.49 -11.57
N GLU A 34 4.74 -3.53 -11.65
CA GLU A 34 5.50 -3.31 -12.88
C GLU A 34 5.49 -4.54 -13.80
N ASP A 35 5.61 -5.73 -13.20
CA ASP A 35 5.74 -7.01 -13.91
C ASP A 35 4.38 -7.61 -14.31
N LEU A 36 3.30 -7.24 -13.60
CA LEU A 36 1.97 -7.77 -13.85
C LEU A 36 1.03 -6.76 -14.51
N LYS A 37 0.02 -7.30 -15.18
CA LYS A 37 -1.03 -6.52 -15.83
C LYS A 37 -2.12 -6.18 -14.83
N GLY A 38 -2.37 -4.90 -14.58
CA GLY A 38 -3.57 -4.47 -13.88
C GLY A 38 -4.83 -4.66 -14.72
N ASP A 39 -5.99 -4.56 -14.08
CA ASP A 39 -7.29 -4.56 -14.73
C ASP A 39 -7.40 -3.41 -15.76
N PRO A 40 -7.74 -3.70 -17.03
CA PRO A 40 -7.89 -2.68 -18.07
C PRO A 40 -8.95 -1.61 -17.77
N GLU A 41 -9.95 -1.93 -16.95
CA GLU A 41 -11.05 -1.00 -16.63
C GLU A 41 -10.78 -0.15 -15.38
N GLN A 42 -9.66 -0.36 -14.67
CA GLN A 42 -9.43 0.25 -13.35
C GLN A 42 -9.43 1.79 -13.33
N GLU A 43 -9.00 2.44 -14.41
CA GLU A 43 -8.96 3.91 -14.51
C GLU A 43 -10.37 4.49 -14.60
N GLN A 44 -11.28 3.84 -15.34
CA GLN A 44 -12.67 4.27 -15.52
C GLN A 44 -13.43 4.27 -14.18
N TYR A 45 -13.10 3.35 -13.29
CA TYR A 45 -13.77 3.18 -12.00
C TYR A 45 -12.94 3.69 -10.82
N ALA A 46 -11.81 4.34 -11.06
CA ALA A 46 -10.97 4.91 -10.00
C ALA A 46 -11.81 5.80 -9.05
N PRO A 47 -11.65 5.70 -7.72
CA PRO A 47 -10.62 4.96 -6.98
C PRO A 47 -10.98 3.49 -6.67
N ASN A 48 -11.83 2.86 -7.49
CA ASN A 48 -12.28 1.47 -7.41
C ASN A 48 -13.00 1.14 -6.09
N LYS A 49 -13.93 2.02 -5.68
CA LYS A 49 -14.73 1.89 -4.45
C LYS A 49 -16.13 1.28 -4.66
N GLN A 50 -16.54 1.07 -5.90
CA GLN A 50 -17.84 0.50 -6.24
C GLN A 50 -17.72 -0.98 -6.62
N ARG A 51 -18.76 -1.75 -6.30
CA ARG A 51 -18.83 -3.16 -6.69
C ARG A 51 -18.96 -3.27 -8.21
N ARG A 52 -18.11 -4.09 -8.82
CA ARG A 52 -18.20 -4.48 -10.24
C ARG A 52 -17.47 -5.79 -10.46
N GLU A 53 -17.73 -6.42 -11.60
CA GLU A 53 -16.95 -7.55 -12.07
C GLU A 53 -15.57 -7.07 -12.57
N VAL A 54 -14.53 -7.85 -12.27
CA VAL A 54 -13.17 -7.67 -12.82
C VAL A 54 -12.94 -8.81 -13.79
N LYS A 55 -13.02 -8.53 -15.09
CA LYS A 55 -13.02 -9.56 -16.14
C LYS A 55 -11.61 -10.08 -16.47
N SER A 56 -10.58 -9.28 -16.22
CA SER A 56 -9.19 -9.62 -16.48
C SER A 56 -8.25 -8.74 -15.65
N GLY A 57 -6.96 -9.11 -15.64
CA GLY A 57 -5.94 -8.41 -14.86
C GLY A 57 -5.60 -9.15 -13.56
N HIS A 58 -4.37 -8.96 -13.10
CA HIS A 58 -3.82 -9.58 -11.90
C HIS A 58 -4.04 -8.72 -10.66
N TYR A 59 -4.38 -7.43 -10.81
CA TYR A 59 -4.66 -6.52 -9.72
C TYR A 59 -5.55 -5.36 -10.17
N VAL A 60 -6.19 -4.70 -9.22
CA VAL A 60 -6.90 -3.43 -9.39
C VAL A 60 -6.28 -2.42 -8.41
N LEU A 61 -5.83 -1.25 -8.89
CA LEU A 61 -5.44 -0.18 -7.98
C LEU A 61 -6.67 0.32 -7.20
N VAL A 62 -6.56 0.40 -5.88
CA VAL A 62 -7.64 0.84 -5.00
C VAL A 62 -7.14 1.93 -4.09
N LYS A 63 -8.02 2.84 -3.65
CA LYS A 63 -7.73 3.73 -2.51
C LYS A 63 -8.53 3.24 -1.28
N PRO A 64 -7.87 2.82 -0.19
CA PRO A 64 -8.56 2.46 1.05
C PRO A 64 -9.46 3.60 1.54
N SER A 65 -10.43 3.24 2.37
CA SER A 65 -11.23 4.23 3.09
C SER A 65 -10.70 4.29 4.51
N PRO A 66 -10.07 5.40 4.94
CA PRO A 66 -9.51 5.53 6.27
C PRO A 66 -10.58 5.37 7.35
N LEU A 67 -10.24 4.74 8.46
CA LEU A 67 -11.08 4.74 9.65
C LEU A 67 -11.16 6.17 10.24
N PRO A 68 -12.35 6.67 10.62
CA PRO A 68 -12.44 7.91 11.37
C PRO A 68 -11.89 7.70 12.80
N ASP A 69 -11.07 8.65 13.26
CA ASP A 69 -10.49 8.67 14.62
C ASP A 69 -9.81 7.34 15.05
N PRO A 70 -8.75 6.91 14.35
CA PRO A 70 -8.11 5.63 14.61
C PRO A 70 -7.29 5.65 15.91
N ALA A 71 -7.38 4.56 16.68
CA ALA A 71 -6.58 4.36 17.89
C ALA A 71 -5.80 3.05 17.84
N LEU A 72 -4.55 3.08 18.32
CA LEU A 72 -3.71 1.90 18.45
C LEU A 72 -4.14 1.06 19.66
N VAL A 73 -4.50 -0.20 19.43
CA VAL A 73 -4.84 -1.16 20.51
C VAL A 73 -3.61 -1.94 20.96
N SER A 74 -2.84 -2.49 20.02
CA SER A 74 -1.61 -3.23 20.29
C SER A 74 -0.77 -3.36 19.02
N PHE A 75 0.53 -3.63 19.15
CA PHE A 75 1.41 -4.00 18.05
C PHE A 75 2.43 -5.05 18.51
N SER A 76 2.94 -5.86 17.58
CA SER A 76 4.03 -6.80 17.86
C SER A 76 5.38 -6.08 17.80
N LYS A 77 6.07 -5.98 18.95
CA LYS A 77 7.42 -5.41 19.04
C LYS A 77 8.46 -6.20 18.25
N GLU A 78 8.27 -7.50 18.10
CA GLU A 78 9.14 -8.34 17.29
C GLU A 78 8.99 -8.02 15.81
N MET A 79 7.74 -7.92 15.32
CA MET A 79 7.47 -7.56 13.93
C MET A 79 7.89 -6.11 13.61
N ALA A 80 7.67 -5.17 14.53
CA ALA A 80 8.13 -3.80 14.35
C ALA A 80 9.65 -3.75 14.15
N ARG A 81 10.42 -4.46 14.99
CA ARG A 81 11.88 -4.55 14.84
C ARG A 81 12.30 -5.25 13.55
N SER A 82 11.62 -6.32 13.12
CA SER A 82 11.95 -7.02 11.87
C SER A 82 11.69 -6.15 10.63
N LEU A 83 10.70 -5.26 10.71
CA LEU A 83 10.42 -4.23 9.71
C LEU A 83 11.30 -2.98 9.86
N GLY A 84 12.20 -2.94 10.85
CA GLY A 84 13.07 -1.79 11.09
C GLY A 84 12.35 -0.56 11.62
N LEU A 85 11.20 -0.71 12.30
CA LEU A 85 10.45 0.36 12.96
C LEU A 85 10.78 0.44 14.45
N SER A 86 10.84 1.66 14.99
CA SER A 86 11.01 1.88 16.43
C SER A 86 9.68 1.79 17.20
N ASP A 87 9.73 1.43 18.49
CA ASP A 87 8.57 1.42 19.38
C ASP A 87 7.90 2.82 19.43
N GLU A 88 8.70 3.89 19.41
CA GLU A 88 8.22 5.29 19.41
C GLU A 88 7.37 5.59 18.16
N VAL A 89 7.83 5.14 16.99
CA VAL A 89 7.10 5.32 15.73
C VAL A 89 5.82 4.51 15.74
N CYS A 90 5.85 3.27 16.24
CA CYS A 90 4.66 2.43 16.37
C CYS A 90 3.58 3.03 17.28
N LEU A 91 3.97 3.81 18.29
CA LEU A 91 3.05 4.49 19.22
C LEU A 91 2.52 5.84 18.69
N SER A 92 2.97 6.30 17.52
CA SER A 92 2.58 7.60 16.97
C SER A 92 1.18 7.60 16.36
N GLU A 93 0.52 8.76 16.36
CA GLU A 93 -0.74 8.96 15.64
C GLU A 93 -0.60 8.70 14.14
N ARG A 94 0.57 9.04 13.56
CA ARG A 94 0.86 8.82 12.14
C ARG A 94 0.86 7.32 11.79
N PHE A 95 1.41 6.48 12.67
CA PHE A 95 1.34 5.02 12.53
C PHE A 95 -0.10 4.52 12.59
N ALA A 96 -0.88 4.95 13.60
CA ALA A 96 -2.28 4.56 13.73
C ALA A 96 -3.09 4.93 12.47
N ARG A 97 -2.93 6.14 11.95
CA ARG A 97 -3.57 6.61 10.70
C ARG A 97 -3.20 5.75 9.50
N PHE A 98 -1.91 5.50 9.28
CA PHE A 98 -1.44 4.74 8.13
C PHE A 98 -2.00 3.31 8.12
N PHE A 99 -1.87 2.60 9.24
CA PHE A 99 -2.34 1.22 9.37
C PHE A 99 -3.87 1.11 9.51
N SER A 100 -4.59 2.24 9.68
CA SER A 100 -6.05 2.31 9.59
C SER A 100 -6.58 2.76 8.22
N GLY A 101 -5.73 2.73 7.18
CA GLY A 101 -6.12 2.98 5.80
C GLY A 101 -5.91 4.40 5.28
N ASP A 102 -5.33 5.32 6.07
CA ASP A 102 -4.89 6.63 5.59
C ASP A 102 -3.51 6.53 4.92
N ILE A 103 -3.50 6.03 3.69
CA ILE A 103 -2.25 5.86 2.92
C ILE A 103 -1.54 7.19 2.63
N ASP A 104 -2.26 8.32 2.67
CA ASP A 104 -1.67 9.64 2.43
C ASP A 104 -0.84 10.12 3.64
N ALA A 105 -1.01 9.49 4.82
CA ALA A 105 -0.18 9.76 6.00
C ALA A 105 1.29 9.36 5.80
N VAL A 106 1.58 8.43 4.88
CA VAL A 106 2.93 7.98 4.51
C VAL A 106 3.03 7.94 2.98
N PRO A 107 3.43 9.04 2.33
CA PRO A 107 3.50 9.11 0.88
C PRO A 107 4.44 8.03 0.28
N GLY A 108 4.08 7.53 -0.91
CA GLY A 108 4.90 6.57 -1.67
C GLY A 108 4.38 5.12 -1.65
N PHE A 109 3.42 4.81 -0.77
CA PHE A 109 2.71 3.54 -0.82
C PHE A 109 1.66 3.53 -1.93
N ILE A 110 1.54 2.38 -2.59
CA ILE A 110 0.50 2.09 -3.58
C ILE A 110 -0.31 0.92 -3.05
N SER A 111 -1.64 1.02 -3.11
CA SER A 111 -2.55 -0.03 -2.68
C SER A 111 -3.26 -0.66 -3.87
N TRP A 112 -3.37 -1.97 -3.85
CA TRP A 112 -4.04 -2.76 -4.88
C TRP A 112 -4.80 -3.93 -4.25
N ALA A 113 -5.79 -4.43 -4.97
CA ALA A 113 -6.51 -5.66 -4.64
C ALA A 113 -6.28 -6.69 -5.75
N THR A 114 -5.97 -7.93 -5.36
CA THR A 114 -5.78 -9.06 -6.28
C THR A 114 -7.07 -9.86 -6.39
N PRO A 115 -7.65 -10.05 -7.60
CA PRO A 115 -8.79 -10.93 -7.75
C PRO A 115 -8.37 -12.38 -7.46
N TYR A 116 -9.27 -13.14 -6.83
CA TYR A 116 -9.08 -14.56 -6.59
C TYR A 116 -10.38 -15.31 -6.87
N ALA A 117 -10.25 -16.58 -7.21
CA ALA A 117 -11.37 -17.50 -7.34
C ALA A 117 -11.18 -18.64 -6.33
N LEU A 118 -12.29 -19.11 -5.77
CA LEU A 118 -12.30 -20.24 -4.86
C LEU A 118 -13.54 -21.07 -5.16
N SER A 119 -13.38 -22.39 -5.29
CA SER A 119 -14.50 -23.30 -5.26
C SER A 119 -14.87 -23.55 -3.80
N ILE A 120 -15.99 -23.00 -3.36
CA ILE A 120 -16.54 -23.26 -2.03
C ILE A 120 -17.74 -24.19 -2.23
N TYR A 121 -17.68 -25.39 -1.66
CA TYR A 121 -18.72 -26.44 -1.77
C TYR A 121 -18.93 -27.11 -3.15
N GLY A 122 -18.06 -26.87 -4.14
CA GLY A 122 -17.90 -27.77 -5.29
C GLY A 122 -19.03 -27.80 -6.32
N GLN A 123 -19.87 -26.76 -6.40
CA GLN A 123 -20.78 -26.57 -7.52
C GLN A 123 -20.24 -25.46 -8.43
N GLU A 124 -19.75 -25.85 -9.60
CA GLU A 124 -19.53 -24.97 -10.75
C GLU A 124 -20.76 -25.00 -11.68
#